data_AF-A0AAE9JPN1-F1
#
_entry.id   AF-A0AAE9JPN1-F1
#
_cell.length_a   1.000
_cell.length_b   1.000
_cell.length_c   1.000
_cell.angle_alpha   90.00
_cell.angle_beta   90.00
_cell.angle_gamma   90.00
#
_symmetry.space_group_name_H-M   'P 1'
#
loop_
_entity.id
_entity.type
_entity.pdbx_description
1 polymer ?
#
loop_
_entity_poly.entity_id
_entity_poly.type
_entity_poly.pdbx_seq_one_letter_code
_entity_poly.pdbx_strand_id
1 'polypeptide(L)'
;MYASFLKAEFNYSSFLKRADHTAERYVPFQDTSNDTFFKIGILHKSQLENYTKIRMEDQLGSLKNKPWMPVNEIREEFANCALLKFGSFSEHDFKYDKGMYGWMNIMKFSCAFVDDQFLVFAMAFTRTRFRLKQVILKRQNTHWATSGRSLITRDVQKITEVFTIRFALFVNEKIEDEFRKHQVSLKSVDGNPMFLKNETFEELAVAYGRLRKHIKLSDSRGHTFSTLAFGIKSRIMMTSPSNAPQAVEAISDELSDAPLKVLDTCHKDICTYDHMKNGTFNPKTETITYAKENAFIHTVHPRYSVIAYQKSKPYFTFETMKRKTATGIIDIKQNLDTKAKHLWSSLLDQQFTLAIHVHNQELFPFDKFFMTLDQRD
;
A
#
# COMPACT_ATOMS: atom_id res chain seq x y z
N MET A 1 15.28 -11.88 19.19
CA MET A 1 15.28 -10.71 18.29
C MET A 1 14.56 -10.99 16.96
N TYR A 2 14.97 -12.01 16.18
CA TYR A 2 14.31 -12.44 14.93
C TYR A 2 12.77 -12.64 15.05
N ALA A 3 12.34 -13.47 16.02
CA ALA A 3 10.92 -13.72 16.23
C ALA A 3 10.12 -12.46 16.63
N SER A 4 10.72 -11.57 17.44
CA SER A 4 10.10 -10.30 17.82
C SER A 4 9.91 -9.38 16.63
N PHE A 5 10.89 -9.33 15.71
CA PHE A 5 10.78 -8.57 14.46
C PHE A 5 9.66 -9.10 13.58
N LEU A 6 9.65 -10.41 13.31
CA LEU A 6 8.64 -11.01 12.44
C LEU A 6 7.22 -10.86 12.99
N LYS A 7 7.06 -11.05 14.30
CA LYS A 7 5.78 -10.84 14.97
C LYS A 7 5.36 -9.38 14.87
N ALA A 8 6.24 -8.42 15.15
CA ALA A 8 5.88 -7.01 15.12
C ALA A 8 5.48 -6.52 13.72
N GLU A 9 6.20 -6.98 12.69
CA GLU A 9 6.09 -6.44 11.34
C GLU A 9 5.01 -7.14 10.48
N PHE A 10 4.81 -8.45 10.68
CA PHE A 10 3.97 -9.27 9.80
C PHE A 10 2.76 -9.92 10.51
N ASN A 11 2.54 -9.63 11.80
CA ASN A 11 1.31 -10.04 12.48
C ASN A 11 0.17 -9.06 12.16
N TYR A 12 -0.79 -9.54 11.37
CA TYR A 12 -1.94 -8.75 10.93
C TYR A 12 -3.19 -8.92 11.80
N SER A 13 -3.07 -9.63 12.92
CA SER A 13 -4.22 -9.96 13.78
C SER A 13 -5.03 -8.73 14.22
N SER A 14 -4.38 -7.60 14.48
CA SER A 14 -5.05 -6.36 14.90
C SER A 14 -5.91 -5.75 13.78
N PHE A 15 -5.38 -5.68 12.57
CA PHE A 15 -6.11 -5.21 11.38
C PHE A 15 -7.27 -6.12 11.06
N LEU A 16 -7.04 -7.43 11.05
CA LEU A 16 -8.06 -8.41 10.70
C LEU A 16 -9.26 -8.35 11.66
N LYS A 17 -9.05 -8.05 12.94
CA LYS A 17 -10.13 -7.82 13.91
C LYS A 17 -10.97 -6.57 13.61
N ARG A 18 -10.39 -5.55 12.99
CA ARG A 18 -11.04 -4.26 12.70
C ARG A 18 -11.56 -4.14 11.27
N ALA A 19 -11.08 -4.99 10.37
CA ALA A 19 -11.41 -4.93 8.96
C ALA A 19 -12.90 -5.24 8.71
N ASP A 20 -13.50 -4.55 7.74
CA ASP A 20 -14.88 -4.81 7.33
C ASP A 20 -14.95 -6.01 6.37
N HIS A 21 -15.15 -7.20 6.94
CA HIS A 21 -15.33 -8.45 6.18
C HIS A 21 -16.63 -8.50 5.37
N THR A 22 -17.52 -7.51 5.50
CA THR A 22 -18.75 -7.47 4.68
C THR A 22 -18.50 -6.93 3.27
N ALA A 23 -17.34 -6.32 3.01
CA ALA A 23 -16.94 -5.74 1.72
C ALA A 23 -17.14 -6.69 0.54
N GLU A 24 -16.80 -7.97 0.72
CA GLU A 24 -16.89 -9.01 -0.31
C GLU A 24 -18.34 -9.27 -0.75
N ARG A 25 -19.32 -9.08 0.13
CA ARG A 25 -20.75 -9.26 -0.20
C ARG A 25 -21.28 -8.19 -1.15
N TYR A 26 -20.62 -7.03 -1.22
CA TYR A 26 -21.04 -5.91 -2.06
C TYR A 26 -20.41 -5.92 -3.46
N VAL A 27 -19.32 -6.65 -3.64
CA VAL A 27 -18.58 -6.72 -4.90
C VAL A 27 -18.85 -8.07 -5.57
N PRO A 28 -19.62 -8.10 -6.67
CA PRO A 28 -19.89 -9.35 -7.35
C PRO A 28 -18.69 -9.70 -8.23
N PHE A 29 -17.73 -10.43 -7.67
CA PHE A 29 -16.65 -11.03 -8.47
C PHE A 29 -17.21 -12.16 -9.34
N GLN A 30 -16.69 -12.27 -10.56
CA GLN A 30 -16.96 -13.38 -11.48
C GLN A 30 -15.84 -14.40 -11.42
N ASP A 31 -14.61 -13.94 -11.67
CA ASP A 31 -13.41 -14.76 -11.63
C ASP A 31 -12.36 -14.06 -10.77
N THR A 32 -11.67 -14.82 -9.92
CA THR A 32 -10.49 -14.35 -9.20
C THR A 32 -9.39 -15.40 -9.30
N SER A 33 -8.17 -14.98 -9.64
CA SER A 33 -6.99 -15.83 -9.62
C SER A 33 -5.87 -15.14 -8.87
N ASN A 34 -5.26 -15.83 -7.93
CA ASN A 34 -4.19 -15.34 -7.07
C ASN A 34 -2.87 -16.07 -7.33
N ASP A 35 -1.78 -15.32 -7.26
CA ASP A 35 -0.42 -15.83 -7.18
C ASP A 35 0.22 -15.19 -5.95
N THR A 36 0.83 -15.99 -5.07
CA THR A 36 1.27 -15.54 -3.75
C THR A 36 2.66 -16.05 -3.41
N PHE A 37 3.44 -15.26 -2.68
CA PHE A 37 4.75 -15.63 -2.19
C PHE A 37 4.98 -15.10 -0.78
N PHE A 38 5.66 -15.91 0.02
CA PHE A 38 6.16 -15.51 1.32
C PHE A 38 7.54 -16.13 1.53
N LYS A 39 8.48 -15.33 2.02
CA LYS A 39 9.81 -15.80 2.41
C LYS A 39 10.34 -15.01 3.58
N ILE A 40 11.08 -15.73 4.42
CA ILE A 40 11.94 -15.16 5.44
C ILE A 40 13.37 -15.64 5.16
N GLY A 41 14.35 -14.79 5.43
CA GLY A 41 15.74 -15.15 5.31
C GLY A 41 16.64 -14.33 6.22
N ILE A 42 17.89 -14.77 6.28
CA ILE A 42 18.95 -14.14 7.04
C ILE A 42 20.16 -14.02 6.13
N LEU A 43 20.77 -12.84 6.08
CA LEU A 43 22.01 -12.58 5.35
C LEU A 43 23.05 -12.02 6.30
N HIS A 44 24.31 -12.39 6.09
CA HIS A 44 25.42 -11.74 6.78
C HIS A 44 25.71 -10.38 6.15
N LYS A 45 26.09 -9.39 6.95
CA LYS A 45 26.33 -8.01 6.50
C LYS A 45 27.34 -7.91 5.35
N SER A 46 28.39 -8.74 5.35
CA SER A 46 29.37 -8.79 4.25
C SER A 46 28.78 -9.19 2.90
N GLN A 47 27.63 -9.89 2.88
CA GLN A 47 26.92 -10.21 1.65
C GLN A 47 26.19 -8.98 1.07
N LEU A 48 25.87 -7.98 1.90
CA LEU A 48 25.21 -6.73 1.49
C LEU A 48 26.21 -5.71 0.95
N GLU A 49 27.46 -5.72 1.43
CA GLU A 49 28.55 -4.88 0.90
C GLU A 49 28.81 -5.12 -0.60
N ASN A 50 28.41 -6.30 -1.10
CA ASN A 50 28.43 -6.64 -2.52
C ASN A 50 27.04 -7.12 -2.98
N TYR A 51 26.00 -6.32 -2.72
CA TYR A 51 24.61 -6.69 -2.96
C TYR A 51 24.32 -7.08 -4.43
N THR A 52 25.08 -6.57 -5.39
CA THR A 52 24.97 -6.95 -6.82
C THR A 52 25.36 -8.40 -7.07
N LYS A 53 26.15 -9.02 -6.19
CA LYS A 53 26.50 -10.44 -6.19
C LYS A 53 25.53 -11.32 -5.40
N ILE A 54 24.51 -10.74 -4.73
CA ILE A 54 23.45 -11.55 -4.14
C ILE A 54 22.75 -12.28 -5.29
N ARG A 55 22.86 -13.61 -5.28
CA ARG A 55 22.14 -14.48 -6.20
C ARG A 55 20.65 -14.40 -5.85
N MET A 56 19.96 -13.49 -6.54
CA MET A 56 18.52 -13.31 -6.39
C MET A 56 17.78 -14.60 -6.72
N GLU A 57 18.38 -15.52 -7.49
CA GLU A 57 17.87 -16.87 -7.74
C GLU A 57 17.75 -17.69 -6.46
N ASP A 58 18.72 -17.60 -5.56
CA ASP A 58 18.73 -18.32 -4.28
C ASP A 58 17.73 -17.68 -3.30
N GLN A 59 17.55 -16.36 -3.40
CA GLN A 59 16.60 -15.63 -2.58
C GLN A 59 15.15 -15.77 -3.08
N LEU A 60 14.89 -15.79 -4.38
CA LEU A 60 13.55 -15.84 -4.95
C LEU A 60 13.10 -17.26 -5.33
N GLY A 61 14.02 -18.23 -5.39
CA GLY A 61 13.73 -19.61 -5.73
C GLY A 61 13.02 -19.74 -7.09
N SER A 62 11.88 -20.44 -7.11
CA SER A 62 11.07 -20.65 -8.32
C SER A 62 10.41 -19.38 -8.88
N LEU A 63 10.44 -18.26 -8.14
CA LEU A 63 9.72 -17.03 -8.51
C LEU A 63 10.51 -16.10 -9.42
N LYS A 64 11.81 -16.34 -9.60
CA LYS A 64 12.59 -15.64 -10.64
C LYS A 64 11.97 -15.77 -12.03
N ASN A 65 11.20 -16.85 -12.24
CA ASN A 65 10.53 -17.14 -13.51
C ASN A 65 9.16 -16.46 -13.64
N LYS A 66 8.67 -15.78 -12.60
CA LYS A 66 7.39 -15.07 -12.65
C LYS A 66 7.62 -13.68 -13.23
N PRO A 67 7.05 -13.35 -14.41
CA PRO A 67 7.31 -12.08 -15.09
C PRO A 67 6.75 -10.85 -14.36
N TRP A 68 5.92 -11.06 -13.34
CA TRP A 68 5.32 -9.99 -12.54
C TRP A 68 6.11 -9.67 -11.26
N MET A 69 7.16 -10.43 -10.93
CA MET A 69 7.99 -10.19 -9.75
C MET A 69 8.96 -9.02 -9.99
N PRO A 70 9.00 -8.00 -9.12
CA PRO A 70 9.87 -6.85 -9.30
C PRO A 70 11.30 -7.14 -8.78
N VAL A 71 12.02 -8.05 -9.45
CA VAL A 71 13.33 -8.56 -8.99
C VAL A 71 14.35 -7.44 -8.72
N ASN A 72 14.38 -6.42 -9.58
CA ASN A 72 15.30 -5.29 -9.43
C ASN A 72 14.93 -4.44 -8.20
N GLU A 73 13.64 -4.15 -7.99
CA GLU A 73 13.20 -3.40 -6.81
C GLU A 73 13.56 -4.17 -5.53
N ILE A 74 13.35 -5.50 -5.49
CA ILE A 74 13.74 -6.32 -4.32
C ILE A 74 15.27 -6.26 -4.09
N ARG A 75 16.07 -6.21 -5.16
CA ARG A 75 17.53 -6.09 -5.05
C ARG A 75 17.92 -4.73 -4.47
N GLU A 76 17.28 -3.66 -4.91
CA GLU A 76 17.45 -2.31 -4.36
C GLU A 76 17.02 -2.27 -2.89
N GLU A 77 15.94 -2.96 -2.50
CA GLU A 77 15.55 -3.09 -1.10
C GLU A 77 16.65 -3.69 -0.22
N PHE A 78 17.32 -4.74 -0.70
CA PHE A 78 18.46 -5.31 0.03
C PHE A 78 19.62 -4.31 0.17
N ALA A 79 19.89 -3.52 -0.86
CA ALA A 79 20.94 -2.48 -0.82
C ALA A 79 20.57 -1.38 0.19
N ASN A 80 19.32 -0.90 0.15
CA ASN A 80 18.81 0.12 1.05
C ASN A 80 18.89 -0.34 2.51
N CYS A 81 18.59 -1.61 2.80
CA CYS A 81 18.71 -2.17 4.15
C CYS A 81 20.11 -2.03 4.75
N ALA A 82 21.18 -2.00 3.95
CA ALA A 82 22.55 -1.90 4.46
C ALA A 82 22.81 -0.57 5.20
N LEU A 83 22.06 0.48 4.88
CA LEU A 83 22.18 1.82 5.48
C LEU A 83 21.24 2.03 6.68
N LEU A 84 20.38 1.06 6.97
CA LEU A 84 19.28 1.17 7.90
C LEU A 84 19.45 0.22 9.09
N LYS A 85 18.92 0.61 10.24
CA LYS A 85 18.68 -0.31 11.35
C LYS A 85 17.44 -1.16 11.10
N PHE A 86 16.45 -0.54 10.46
CA PHE A 86 15.23 -1.17 9.99
C PHE A 86 14.74 -0.47 8.72
N GLY A 87 14.32 -1.29 7.76
CA GLY A 87 13.75 -0.84 6.50
C GLY A 87 12.47 -1.59 6.24
N SER A 88 11.45 -0.88 5.76
CA SER A 88 10.15 -1.44 5.49
C SER A 88 9.55 -0.75 4.26
N PHE A 89 9.18 -1.56 3.29
CA PHE A 89 8.66 -1.15 1.99
C PHE A 89 7.36 -1.89 1.71
N SER A 90 6.36 -1.17 1.20
CA SER A 90 5.12 -1.76 0.71
C SER A 90 4.66 -1.05 -0.57
N GLU A 91 4.14 -1.84 -1.49
CA GLU A 91 3.52 -1.35 -2.70
C GLU A 91 2.12 -1.95 -2.86
N HIS A 92 1.14 -1.09 -3.08
CA HIS A 92 -0.24 -1.45 -3.39
C HIS A 92 -0.57 -0.90 -4.79
N ASP A 93 -0.57 -1.77 -5.80
CA ASP A 93 -0.86 -1.41 -7.20
C ASP A 93 -2.23 -1.95 -7.62
N PHE A 94 -3.22 -1.07 -7.56
CA PHE A 94 -4.57 -1.32 -8.05
C PHE A 94 -4.72 -0.81 -9.48
N LYS A 95 -5.21 -1.68 -10.37
CA LYS A 95 -5.56 -1.33 -11.76
C LYS A 95 -6.89 -1.95 -12.13
N TYR A 96 -7.76 -1.18 -12.77
CA TYR A 96 -9.00 -1.66 -13.33
C TYR A 96 -9.18 -1.14 -14.75
N ASP A 97 -9.52 -2.05 -15.65
CA ASP A 97 -9.95 -1.73 -17.00
C ASP A 97 -11.21 -2.53 -17.33
N LYS A 98 -12.30 -1.81 -17.64
CA LYS A 98 -13.61 -2.39 -17.97
C LYS A 98 -13.57 -3.31 -19.19
N GLY A 99 -12.69 -3.05 -20.15
CA GLY A 99 -12.53 -3.85 -21.37
C GLY A 99 -11.70 -5.11 -21.17
N MET A 100 -10.93 -5.20 -20.07
CA MET A 100 -10.03 -6.32 -19.82
C MET A 100 -10.32 -7.02 -18.48
N TYR A 101 -9.55 -6.67 -17.45
CA TYR A 101 -9.55 -7.27 -16.13
C TYR A 101 -9.09 -6.23 -15.11
N GLY A 102 -9.30 -6.51 -13.84
CA GLY A 102 -8.66 -5.80 -12.75
C GLY A 102 -7.46 -6.56 -12.19
N TRP A 103 -6.52 -5.82 -11.63
CA TRP A 103 -5.40 -6.33 -10.86
C TRP A 103 -5.31 -5.61 -9.53
N MET A 104 -4.91 -6.36 -8.51
CA MET A 104 -4.35 -5.84 -7.28
C MET A 104 -3.05 -6.58 -7.00
N ASN A 105 -1.94 -5.84 -7.00
CA ASN A 105 -0.66 -6.35 -6.51
C ASN A 105 -0.38 -5.72 -5.15
N ILE A 106 -0.06 -6.54 -4.16
CA ILE A 106 0.42 -6.09 -2.85
C ILE A 106 1.78 -6.74 -2.63
N MET A 107 2.80 -5.91 -2.49
CA MET A 107 4.16 -6.30 -2.13
C MET A 107 4.48 -5.71 -0.76
N LYS A 108 5.16 -6.50 0.06
CA LYS A 108 5.70 -6.11 1.34
C LYS A 108 7.11 -6.67 1.46
N PHE A 109 8.07 -5.83 1.82
CA PHE A 109 9.43 -6.22 2.13
C PHE A 109 9.85 -5.48 3.40
N SER A 110 10.43 -6.20 4.36
CA SER A 110 10.95 -5.58 5.57
C SER A 110 12.24 -6.27 6.00
N CYS A 111 13.13 -5.50 6.62
CA CYS A 111 14.43 -5.96 7.08
C CYS A 111 14.85 -5.27 8.38
N ALA A 112 15.66 -5.95 9.18
CA ALA A 112 16.25 -5.41 10.39
C ALA A 112 17.59 -6.10 10.69
N PHE A 113 18.55 -5.36 11.25
CA PHE A 113 19.78 -5.96 11.74
C PHE A 113 19.60 -6.56 13.12
N VAL A 114 20.19 -7.74 13.30
CA VAL A 114 20.39 -8.42 14.58
C VAL A 114 21.88 -8.39 14.88
N ASP A 115 22.23 -7.84 16.04
CA ASP A 115 23.59 -7.69 16.56
C ASP A 115 24.57 -7.02 15.57
N ASP A 116 24.07 -6.12 14.72
CA ASP A 116 24.80 -5.40 13.66
C ASP A 116 25.55 -6.28 12.64
N GLN A 117 25.34 -7.61 12.67
CA GLN A 117 26.03 -8.60 11.83
C GLN A 117 25.09 -9.32 10.86
N PHE A 118 23.86 -9.60 11.28
CA PHE A 118 22.92 -10.40 10.50
C PHE A 118 21.70 -9.56 10.13
N LEU A 119 21.45 -9.42 8.82
CA LEU A 119 20.21 -8.85 8.32
C LEU A 119 19.15 -9.95 8.28
N VAL A 120 18.12 -9.79 9.11
CA VAL A 120 16.89 -10.56 9.00
C VAL A 120 15.97 -9.83 8.03
N PHE A 121 15.39 -10.55 7.07
CA PHE A 121 14.41 -9.98 6.16
C PHE A 121 13.22 -10.92 5.97
N ALA A 122 12.07 -10.33 5.66
CA ALA A 122 10.91 -11.06 5.20
C ALA A 122 10.22 -10.31 4.07
N MET A 123 9.61 -11.07 3.18
CA MET A 123 8.94 -10.54 1.99
C MET A 123 7.66 -11.32 1.71
N ALA A 124 6.61 -10.59 1.37
CA ALA A 124 5.30 -11.13 1.05
C ALA A 124 4.75 -10.47 -0.21
N PHE A 125 4.23 -11.26 -1.13
CA PHE A 125 3.68 -10.79 -2.40
C PHE A 125 2.36 -11.47 -2.65
N THR A 126 1.39 -10.70 -3.10
CA THR A 126 0.16 -11.23 -3.66
C THR A 126 -0.17 -10.49 -4.94
N ARG A 127 -0.49 -11.24 -5.98
CA ARG A 127 -0.99 -10.73 -7.25
C ARG A 127 -2.35 -11.35 -7.49
N THR A 128 -3.39 -10.52 -7.45
CA THR A 128 -4.76 -10.96 -7.68
C THR A 128 -5.28 -10.36 -8.97
N ARG A 129 -5.60 -11.21 -9.94
CA ARG A 129 -6.42 -10.84 -11.09
C ARG A 129 -7.88 -11.03 -10.72
N PHE A 130 -8.73 -10.10 -11.11
CA PHE A 130 -10.17 -10.22 -10.90
C PHE A 130 -10.99 -9.75 -12.10
N ARG A 131 -12.20 -10.29 -12.20
CA ARG A 131 -13.26 -9.80 -13.08
C ARG A 131 -14.52 -9.55 -12.26
N LEU A 132 -15.26 -8.52 -12.63
CA LEU A 132 -16.55 -8.20 -12.01
C LEU A 132 -17.67 -8.81 -12.85
N LYS A 133 -18.72 -9.31 -12.20
CA LYS A 133 -19.91 -9.81 -12.89
C LYS A 133 -20.45 -8.72 -13.81
N GLN A 134 -20.59 -9.08 -15.07
CA GLN A 134 -21.08 -8.19 -16.12
C GLN A 134 -22.50 -7.70 -15.79
N VAL A 135 -22.81 -6.49 -16.26
CA VAL A 135 -24.19 -6.00 -16.28
C VAL A 135 -24.74 -6.35 -17.66
N ILE A 136 -25.76 -7.21 -17.73
CA ILE A 136 -26.42 -7.57 -19.00
C ILE A 136 -27.21 -6.35 -19.49
N LEU A 137 -26.61 -5.57 -20.38
CA LEU A 137 -27.20 -4.34 -20.90
C LEU A 137 -27.85 -4.63 -22.25
N LYS A 138 -29.03 -5.24 -22.18
CA LYS A 138 -30.04 -5.25 -23.25
C LYS A 138 -29.71 -6.12 -24.49
N ARG A 139 -30.76 -6.73 -25.04
CA ARG A 139 -30.72 -7.48 -26.29
C ARG A 139 -30.57 -6.51 -27.47
N GLN A 140 -29.49 -6.61 -28.23
CA GLN A 140 -29.37 -5.96 -29.54
C GLN A 140 -29.73 -7.01 -30.59
N ASN A 141 -30.87 -6.82 -31.25
CA ASN A 141 -31.42 -7.77 -32.23
C ASN A 141 -31.58 -9.21 -31.66
N THR A 142 -30.77 -10.16 -32.14
CA THR A 142 -30.76 -11.58 -31.74
C THR A 142 -29.66 -11.94 -30.72
N HIS A 143 -28.75 -11.01 -30.38
CA HIS A 143 -27.61 -11.28 -29.51
C HIS A 143 -27.61 -10.39 -28.26
N TRP A 144 -27.16 -10.95 -27.14
CA TRP A 144 -26.94 -10.20 -25.90
C TRP A 144 -25.57 -9.51 -25.99
N ALA A 145 -25.56 -8.18 -25.97
CA ALA A 145 -24.32 -7.43 -25.84
C ALA A 145 -23.96 -7.36 -24.35
N THR A 146 -22.91 -8.07 -23.95
CA THR A 146 -22.37 -8.00 -22.59
C THR A 146 -21.31 -6.90 -22.52
N SER A 147 -21.45 -5.97 -21.57
CA SER A 147 -20.42 -4.95 -21.30
C SER A 147 -19.86 -5.16 -19.89
N GLY A 148 -18.54 -4.95 -19.73
CA GLY A 148 -17.92 -4.91 -18.42
C GLY A 148 -18.59 -3.87 -17.50
N ARG A 149 -18.49 -4.05 -16.19
CA ARG A 149 -19.11 -3.15 -15.23
C ARG A 149 -18.26 -1.88 -15.06
N SER A 150 -18.86 -0.70 -15.08
CA SER A 150 -18.14 0.53 -14.69
C SER A 150 -18.00 0.59 -13.18
N LEU A 151 -16.90 1.16 -12.68
CA LEU A 151 -16.67 1.31 -11.25
C LEU A 151 -17.15 2.66 -10.74
N ILE A 152 -17.63 2.69 -9.50
CA ILE A 152 -17.78 3.93 -8.73
C ILE A 152 -16.73 3.94 -7.61
N THR A 153 -16.48 5.10 -7.00
CA THR A 153 -15.46 5.24 -5.94
C THR A 153 -15.66 4.24 -4.79
N ARG A 154 -16.90 4.00 -4.37
CA ARG A 154 -17.21 3.00 -3.33
C ARG A 154 -16.81 1.57 -3.74
N ASP A 155 -17.07 1.19 -4.98
CA ASP A 155 -16.74 -0.16 -5.44
C ASP A 155 -15.22 -0.37 -5.42
N VAL A 156 -14.45 0.65 -5.81
CA VAL A 156 -12.97 0.63 -5.70
C VAL A 156 -12.53 0.41 -4.24
N GLN A 157 -13.09 1.16 -3.29
CA GLN A 157 -12.76 1.02 -1.85
C GLN A 157 -13.00 -0.39 -1.33
N LYS A 158 -14.13 -0.99 -1.72
CA LYS A 158 -14.48 -2.34 -1.29
C LYS A 158 -13.60 -3.39 -1.94
N ILE A 159 -13.25 -3.23 -3.21
CA ILE A 159 -12.35 -4.16 -3.91
C ILE A 159 -10.96 -4.16 -3.28
N THR A 160 -10.37 -2.98 -3.05
CA THR A 160 -9.05 -2.89 -2.44
C THR A 160 -9.04 -3.45 -1.03
N GLU A 161 -10.04 -3.12 -0.21
CA GLU A 161 -10.21 -3.66 1.14
C GLU A 161 -10.26 -5.19 1.14
N VAL A 162 -11.06 -5.82 0.25
CA VAL A 162 -11.12 -7.28 0.13
C VAL A 162 -9.75 -7.89 -0.13
N PHE A 163 -8.99 -7.34 -1.09
CA PHE A 163 -7.67 -7.90 -1.41
C PHE A 163 -6.62 -7.62 -0.34
N THR A 164 -6.70 -6.48 0.35
CA THR A 164 -5.84 -6.17 1.48
C THR A 164 -6.13 -7.10 2.68
N ILE A 165 -7.39 -7.44 2.96
CA ILE A 165 -7.77 -8.44 3.96
C ILE A 165 -7.22 -9.82 3.60
N ARG A 166 -7.38 -10.25 2.34
CA ARG A 166 -6.87 -11.53 1.87
C ARG A 166 -5.34 -11.61 1.96
N PHE A 167 -4.63 -10.53 1.62
CA PHE A 167 -3.19 -10.43 1.81
C PHE A 167 -2.80 -10.60 3.28
N ALA A 168 -3.45 -9.86 4.18
CA ALA A 168 -3.20 -9.92 5.61
C ALA A 168 -3.43 -11.33 6.19
N LEU A 169 -4.53 -12.00 5.80
CA LEU A 169 -4.82 -13.39 6.19
C LEU A 169 -3.71 -14.34 5.73
N PHE A 170 -3.32 -14.24 4.45
CA PHE A 170 -2.24 -15.05 3.87
C PHE A 170 -0.93 -14.89 4.64
N VAL A 171 -0.51 -13.65 4.92
CA VAL A 171 0.75 -13.41 5.63
C VAL A 171 0.68 -13.91 7.06
N ASN A 172 -0.45 -13.69 7.76
CA ASN A 172 -0.61 -14.14 9.14
C ASN A 172 -0.52 -15.67 9.24
N GLU A 173 -1.16 -16.40 8.32
CA GLU A 173 -1.04 -17.86 8.22
C GLU A 173 0.41 -18.31 8.00
N LYS A 174 1.14 -17.66 7.08
CA LYS A 174 2.53 -18.01 6.77
C LYS A 174 3.49 -17.71 7.91
N ILE A 175 3.27 -16.63 8.65
CA ILE A 175 4.01 -16.34 9.88
C ILE A 175 3.74 -17.41 10.94
N GLU A 176 2.49 -17.78 11.17
CA GLU A 176 2.16 -18.86 12.12
C GLU A 176 2.82 -20.20 11.73
N ASP A 177 2.83 -20.56 10.44
CA ASP A 177 3.55 -21.72 9.92
C ASP A 177 5.05 -21.66 10.25
N GLU A 178 5.70 -20.54 10.00
CA GLU A 178 7.14 -20.37 10.27
C GLU A 178 7.47 -20.46 11.75
N PHE A 179 6.65 -19.88 12.62
CA PHE A 179 6.85 -19.96 14.07
C PHE A 179 6.66 -21.40 14.59
N ARG A 180 5.67 -22.13 14.05
CA ARG A 180 5.46 -23.55 14.37
C ARG A 180 6.65 -24.41 13.98
N LYS A 181 7.20 -24.22 12.77
CA LYS A 181 8.38 -24.96 12.29
C LYS A 181 9.59 -24.77 13.20
N HIS A 182 9.77 -23.57 13.76
CA HIS A 182 10.90 -23.24 14.63
C HIS A 182 10.58 -23.38 16.13
N GLN A 183 9.43 -23.98 16.49
CA GLN A 183 8.98 -24.17 17.87
C GLN A 183 8.93 -22.86 18.70
N VAL A 184 8.70 -21.73 18.04
CA VAL A 184 8.59 -20.43 18.70
C VAL A 184 7.13 -20.18 19.08
N SER A 185 6.86 -20.00 20.38
CA SER A 185 5.52 -19.62 20.83
C SER A 185 5.30 -18.11 20.61
N LEU A 186 4.30 -17.76 19.80
CA LEU A 186 3.88 -16.36 19.60
C LEU A 186 3.52 -15.66 20.92
N LYS A 187 3.07 -16.40 21.95
CA LYS A 187 2.71 -15.86 23.26
C LYS A 187 3.92 -15.48 24.12
N SER A 188 5.08 -16.07 23.87
CA SER A 188 6.30 -15.85 24.66
C SER A 188 7.27 -14.85 24.02
N VAL A 189 6.92 -14.28 22.86
CA VAL A 189 7.74 -13.30 22.17
C VAL A 189 7.34 -11.89 22.62
N ASP A 190 8.24 -11.24 23.37
CA ASP A 190 8.12 -9.83 23.77
C ASP A 190 8.00 -8.92 22.55
N GLY A 191 7.12 -7.92 22.67
CA GLY A 191 6.71 -7.03 21.58
C GLY A 191 7.69 -5.89 21.31
N ASN A 192 7.80 -5.56 20.02
CA ASN A 192 8.56 -4.47 19.41
C ASN A 192 10.09 -4.45 19.68
N PRO A 193 10.92 -5.06 18.80
CA PRO A 193 12.38 -5.01 18.92
C PRO A 193 12.98 -3.61 18.64
N MET A 194 12.19 -2.67 18.10
CA MET A 194 12.68 -1.36 17.69
C MET A 194 12.65 -0.33 18.82
N PHE A 195 12.00 -0.63 19.95
CA PHE A 195 11.83 0.29 21.10
C PHE A 195 11.37 1.71 20.71
N LEU A 196 10.67 1.86 19.58
CA LEU A 196 10.09 3.14 19.19
C LEU A 196 9.03 3.52 20.23
N LYS A 197 9.14 4.74 20.76
CA LYS A 197 8.16 5.28 21.71
C LYS A 197 6.80 5.40 21.03
N ASN A 198 5.75 5.26 21.83
CA ASN A 198 4.37 5.44 21.40
C ASN A 198 4.15 6.80 20.69
N GLU A 199 4.80 7.86 21.20
CA GLU A 199 4.80 9.23 20.67
C GLU A 199 5.13 9.31 19.17
N THR A 200 6.15 8.58 18.70
CA THR A 200 6.53 8.57 17.28
C THR A 200 5.41 8.02 16.38
N PHE A 201 4.64 7.08 16.91
CA PHE A 201 3.56 6.45 16.17
C PHE A 201 2.30 7.29 16.12
N GLU A 202 1.98 8.02 17.18
CA GLU A 202 0.89 9.00 17.12
C GLU A 202 1.24 10.14 16.17
N GLU A 203 2.49 10.61 16.12
CA GLU A 203 2.90 11.62 15.12
C GLU A 203 2.75 11.12 13.68
N LEU A 204 3.14 9.87 13.40
CA LEU A 204 2.90 9.26 12.10
C LEU A 204 1.40 9.06 11.82
N ALA A 205 0.62 8.64 12.82
CA ALA A 205 -0.82 8.47 12.68
C ALA A 205 -1.54 9.80 12.41
N VAL A 206 -1.06 10.89 13.03
CA VAL A 206 -1.53 12.26 12.77
C VAL A 206 -1.14 12.67 11.35
N ALA A 207 0.10 12.42 10.93
CA ALA A 207 0.60 12.80 9.61
C ALA A 207 -0.11 12.07 8.44
N TYR A 208 -0.44 10.79 8.62
CA TYR A 208 -1.02 9.96 7.54
C TYR A 208 -2.54 9.74 7.68
N GLY A 209 -3.12 10.23 8.77
CA GLY A 209 -4.56 10.22 9.03
C GLY A 209 -5.11 8.86 9.47
N ARG A 210 -6.42 8.86 9.77
CA ARG A 210 -7.17 7.69 10.25
C ARG A 210 -7.98 7.04 9.14
N LEU A 211 -8.16 5.72 9.22
CA LEU A 211 -9.08 4.98 8.34
C LEU A 211 -10.47 5.65 8.35
N ARG A 212 -10.87 6.19 7.20
CA ARG A 212 -12.17 6.86 7.04
C ARG A 212 -13.27 5.85 6.72
N LYS A 213 -14.52 6.23 6.99
CA LYS A 213 -15.70 5.46 6.60
C LYS A 213 -15.82 5.36 5.08
N HIS A 214 -16.38 4.25 4.59
CA HIS A 214 -16.65 4.06 3.16
C HIS A 214 -17.57 5.14 2.61
N ILE A 215 -17.31 5.55 1.36
CA ILE A 215 -18.17 6.48 0.64
C ILE A 215 -19.55 5.83 0.45
N LYS A 216 -20.62 6.58 0.72
CA LYS A 216 -21.98 6.08 0.52
C LYS A 216 -22.25 5.80 -0.95
N LEU A 217 -23.09 4.81 -1.22
CA LEU A 217 -23.51 4.48 -2.57
C LEU A 217 -24.22 5.65 -3.27
N SER A 218 -25.07 6.39 -2.54
CA SER A 218 -25.76 7.58 -3.06
C SER A 218 -24.80 8.61 -3.61
N ASP A 219 -23.66 8.78 -2.96
CA ASP A 219 -22.74 9.87 -3.24
C ASP A 219 -21.86 9.55 -4.44
N SER A 220 -21.53 8.27 -4.62
CA SER A 220 -20.60 7.74 -5.63
C SER A 220 -21.23 7.37 -6.97
N ARG A 221 -22.56 7.16 -7.05
CA ARG A 221 -23.27 6.77 -8.29
C ARG A 221 -23.17 7.75 -9.45
N GLY A 222 -22.88 9.03 -9.18
CA GLY A 222 -22.88 10.09 -10.18
C GLY A 222 -21.68 10.06 -11.12
N HIS A 223 -20.59 9.38 -10.75
CA HIS A 223 -19.32 9.38 -11.46
C HIS A 223 -18.80 7.97 -11.57
N THR A 224 -18.65 7.49 -12.79
CA THR A 224 -18.29 6.09 -13.07
C THR A 224 -17.03 6.03 -13.92
N PHE A 225 -16.15 5.09 -13.61
CA PHE A 225 -14.87 4.91 -14.26
C PHE A 225 -14.89 3.68 -15.17
N SER A 226 -14.39 3.86 -16.39
CA SER A 226 -14.10 2.78 -17.33
C SER A 226 -12.73 2.18 -17.06
N THR A 227 -11.75 3.04 -16.75
CA THR A 227 -10.39 2.67 -16.38
C THR A 227 -9.95 3.50 -15.18
N LEU A 228 -9.25 2.87 -14.23
CA LEU A 228 -8.76 3.52 -13.02
C LEU A 228 -7.54 2.78 -12.48
N ALA A 229 -6.52 3.52 -12.06
CA ALA A 229 -5.35 2.94 -11.41
C ALA A 229 -4.81 3.86 -10.31
N PHE A 230 -4.31 3.25 -9.25
CA PHE A 230 -3.46 3.90 -8.26
C PHE A 230 -2.43 2.90 -7.76
N GLY A 231 -1.15 3.23 -7.98
CA GLY A 231 -0.02 2.57 -7.35
C GLY A 231 0.42 3.41 -6.16
N ILE A 232 0.41 2.84 -4.96
CA ILE A 232 0.83 3.49 -3.73
C ILE A 232 2.10 2.79 -3.26
N LYS A 233 3.22 3.51 -3.27
CA LYS A 233 4.48 3.06 -2.67
C LYS A 233 4.63 3.74 -1.32
N SER A 234 4.95 2.96 -0.30
CA SER A 234 5.11 3.42 1.08
C SER A 234 6.43 2.90 1.63
N ARG A 235 7.17 3.76 2.34
CA ARG A 235 8.41 3.39 3.03
C ARG A 235 8.41 3.86 4.47
N ILE A 236 9.00 3.05 5.33
CA ILE A 236 9.38 3.40 6.69
C ILE A 236 10.81 2.93 6.91
N MET A 237 11.67 3.84 7.31
CA MET A 237 13.09 3.62 7.50
C MET A 237 13.49 4.16 8.86
N MET A 238 14.34 3.41 9.56
CA MET A 238 14.96 3.84 10.79
C MET A 238 16.46 3.76 10.65
N THR A 239 17.14 4.87 10.89
CA THR A 239 18.60 4.98 10.78
C THR A 239 19.16 5.89 11.88
N SER A 240 20.48 6.02 11.99
CA SER A 240 21.07 7.04 12.87
C SER A 240 20.91 8.43 12.25
N PRO A 241 20.79 9.50 13.06
CA PRO A 241 20.73 10.86 12.53
C PRO A 241 21.91 11.21 11.61
N SER A 242 23.10 10.66 11.87
CA SER A 242 24.28 10.83 11.02
C SER A 242 24.15 10.20 9.63
N ASN A 243 23.38 9.12 9.50
CA ASN A 243 23.21 8.36 8.26
C ASN A 243 21.90 8.73 7.54
N ALA A 244 21.06 9.58 8.14
CA ALA A 244 19.80 10.03 7.55
C ALA A 244 19.99 10.67 6.16
N PRO A 245 20.98 11.56 5.92
CA PRO A 245 21.21 12.13 4.58
C PRO A 245 21.54 11.06 3.54
N GLN A 246 22.42 10.11 3.87
CA GLN A 246 22.77 8.98 2.97
C GLN A 246 21.57 8.07 2.69
N ALA A 247 20.72 7.82 3.69
CA ALA A 247 19.50 7.06 3.53
C ALA A 247 18.47 7.78 2.64
N VAL A 248 18.40 9.12 2.70
CA VAL A 248 17.55 9.94 1.82
C VAL A 248 18.12 9.98 0.39
N GLU A 249 19.44 10.09 0.24
CA GLU A 249 20.11 10.05 -1.06
C GLU A 249 19.84 8.74 -1.80
N ALA A 250 19.89 7.60 -1.08
CA ALA A 250 19.62 6.27 -1.63
C ALA A 250 18.21 6.09 -2.21
N ILE A 251 17.25 6.94 -1.81
CA ILE A 251 15.86 6.93 -2.30
C ILE A 251 15.52 8.16 -3.13
N SER A 252 16.52 8.96 -3.52
CA SER A 252 16.30 10.24 -4.21
C SER A 252 15.55 10.09 -5.54
N ASP A 253 15.79 9.01 -6.28
CA ASP A 253 15.09 8.74 -7.53
C ASP A 253 13.60 8.39 -7.36
N GLU A 254 13.14 8.18 -6.11
CA GLU A 254 11.77 7.79 -5.84
C GLU A 254 10.82 8.96 -5.63
N LEU A 255 11.28 10.05 -5.04
CA LEU A 255 10.44 11.17 -4.62
C LEU A 255 10.69 12.39 -5.51
N SER A 256 9.74 13.32 -5.58
CA SER A 256 10.03 14.62 -6.17
C SER A 256 10.91 15.50 -5.28
N ASP A 257 11.50 16.55 -5.86
CA ASP A 257 12.46 17.43 -5.16
C ASP A 257 11.91 18.05 -3.87
N ALA A 258 10.61 18.36 -3.83
CA ALA A 258 9.99 19.02 -2.69
C ALA A 258 9.96 18.15 -1.41
N PRO A 259 9.40 16.93 -1.43
CA PRO A 259 9.51 16.02 -0.28
C PRO A 259 10.96 15.64 0.03
N LEU A 260 11.84 15.47 -0.96
CA LEU A 260 13.27 15.19 -0.71
C LEU A 260 13.94 16.31 0.07
N LYS A 261 13.71 17.57 -0.33
CA LYS A 261 14.23 18.72 0.39
C LYS A 261 13.75 18.76 1.84
N VAL A 262 12.49 18.39 2.10
CA VAL A 262 11.96 18.30 3.46
C VAL A 262 12.68 17.21 4.27
N LEU A 263 12.96 16.05 3.66
CA LEU A 263 13.66 14.96 4.33
C LEU A 263 15.13 15.27 4.60
N ASP A 264 15.81 15.97 3.69
CA ASP A 264 17.24 16.23 3.76
C ASP A 264 17.59 17.46 4.62
N THR A 265 16.80 18.53 4.53
CA THR A 265 17.10 19.82 5.18
C THR A 265 16.33 20.07 6.49
N CYS A 266 15.67 19.04 7.03
CA CYS A 266 14.91 19.21 8.28
C CYS A 266 15.84 19.46 9.47
N HIS A 267 15.76 20.67 10.04
CA HIS A 267 16.47 21.05 11.27
C HIS A 267 15.60 20.96 12.53
N LYS A 268 14.32 20.56 12.39
CA LYS A 268 13.38 20.38 13.51
C LYS A 268 13.37 18.93 13.95
N ASP A 269 12.84 18.67 15.14
CA ASP A 269 12.62 17.30 15.61
C ASP A 269 11.65 16.55 14.69
N ILE A 270 10.63 17.22 14.16
CA ILE A 270 9.64 16.66 13.22
C ILE A 270 9.49 17.60 12.02
N CYS A 271 9.53 17.03 10.81
CA CYS A 271 9.11 17.68 9.58
C CYS A 271 8.14 16.79 8.79
N THR A 272 7.11 17.41 8.24
CA THR A 272 6.10 16.76 7.39
C THR A 272 5.96 17.49 6.06
N TYR A 273 5.57 16.72 5.05
CA TYR A 273 5.15 17.17 3.75
C TYR A 273 3.90 16.38 3.37
N ASP A 274 2.84 17.07 2.95
CA ASP A 274 1.65 16.47 2.36
C ASP A 274 1.23 17.35 1.18
N HIS A 275 1.29 16.78 -0.02
CA HIS A 275 0.89 17.49 -1.22
C HIS A 275 0.17 16.58 -2.20
N MET A 276 -0.99 17.05 -2.65
CA MET A 276 -1.71 16.49 -3.79
C MET A 276 -1.71 17.51 -4.93
N LYS A 277 -1.05 17.16 -6.04
CA LYS A 277 -1.08 17.94 -7.27
C LYS A 277 -2.43 17.77 -7.96
N ASN A 278 -2.97 18.88 -8.47
CA ASN A 278 -4.22 18.87 -9.23
C ASN A 278 -4.13 17.99 -10.48
N GLY A 279 -5.29 17.45 -10.88
CA GLY A 279 -5.43 16.56 -12.02
C GLY A 279 -5.05 17.25 -13.32
N THR A 280 -4.18 16.60 -14.10
CA THR A 280 -3.81 17.00 -15.47
C THR A 280 -4.55 16.12 -16.46
N PHE A 281 -5.24 16.72 -17.43
CA PHE A 281 -5.99 15.99 -18.45
C PHE A 281 -5.14 15.73 -19.69
N ASN A 282 -5.11 14.48 -20.15
CA ASN A 282 -4.52 14.08 -21.42
C ASN A 282 -5.63 13.86 -22.47
N PRO A 283 -5.76 14.71 -23.49
CA PRO A 283 -6.81 14.58 -24.51
C PRO A 283 -6.62 13.37 -25.43
N LYS A 284 -5.40 12.83 -25.59
CA LYS A 284 -5.15 11.68 -26.46
C LYS A 284 -5.70 10.38 -25.89
N THR A 285 -5.67 10.25 -24.56
CA THR A 285 -6.09 9.04 -23.84
C THR A 285 -7.36 9.27 -23.01
N GLU A 286 -7.91 10.48 -23.03
CA GLU A 286 -9.00 10.94 -22.16
C GLU A 286 -8.76 10.60 -20.67
N THR A 287 -7.50 10.70 -20.25
CA THR A 287 -7.07 10.30 -18.91
C THR A 287 -6.83 11.53 -18.04
N ILE A 288 -7.26 11.46 -16.79
CA ILE A 288 -6.92 12.45 -15.77
C ILE A 288 -5.89 11.84 -14.84
N THR A 289 -4.73 12.49 -14.72
CA THR A 289 -3.60 12.03 -13.91
C THR A 289 -3.37 12.97 -12.74
N TYR A 290 -3.15 12.41 -11.55
CA TYR A 290 -2.80 13.13 -10.33
C TYR A 290 -1.42 12.72 -9.84
N ALA A 291 -0.88 13.47 -8.88
CA ALA A 291 0.24 13.04 -8.06
C ALA A 291 -0.07 13.36 -6.60
N LYS A 292 0.23 12.43 -5.70
CA LYS A 292 0.15 12.65 -4.25
C LYS A 292 1.41 12.11 -3.61
N GLU A 293 2.03 12.93 -2.79
CA GLU A 293 3.27 12.60 -2.08
C GLU A 293 3.19 13.11 -0.64
N ASN A 294 3.55 12.24 0.28
CA ASN A 294 3.64 12.51 1.71
C ASN A 294 5.04 12.14 2.16
N ALA A 295 5.68 12.97 2.96
CA ALA A 295 6.97 12.67 3.55
C ALA A 295 6.99 13.11 5.02
N PHE A 296 7.74 12.39 5.83
CA PHE A 296 7.86 12.58 7.26
C PHE A 296 9.27 12.22 7.67
N ILE A 297 9.90 13.08 8.47
CA ILE A 297 11.13 12.76 9.18
C ILE A 297 10.98 13.20 10.63
N HIS A 298 11.37 12.31 11.55
CA HIS A 298 11.36 12.58 12.97
C HIS A 298 12.65 12.06 13.62
N THR A 299 13.40 12.95 14.27
CA THR A 299 14.52 12.59 15.12
C THR A 299 14.01 12.21 16.52
N VAL A 300 13.56 10.96 16.64
CA VAL A 300 12.91 10.42 17.85
C VAL A 300 13.86 10.36 19.06
N HIS A 301 15.15 10.21 18.79
CA HIS A 301 16.19 10.05 19.81
C HIS A 301 17.52 10.54 19.23
N PRO A 302 18.50 10.97 20.05
CA PRO A 302 19.86 11.29 19.58
C PRO A 302 20.57 10.17 18.79
N ARG A 303 20.00 8.96 18.76
CA ARG A 303 20.55 7.77 18.09
C ARG A 303 19.70 7.27 16.93
N TYR A 304 18.50 7.81 16.75
CA TYR A 304 17.52 7.30 15.78
C TYR A 304 16.74 8.43 15.11
N SER A 305 16.69 8.39 13.79
CA SER A 305 15.75 9.15 12.96
C SER A 305 14.85 8.17 12.22
N VAL A 306 13.55 8.47 12.23
CA VAL A 306 12.53 7.74 11.48
C VAL A 306 12.18 8.58 10.26
N ILE A 307 12.30 7.97 9.09
CA ILE A 307 11.91 8.55 7.81
C ILE A 307 10.76 7.72 7.27
N ALA A 308 9.66 8.35 6.89
CA ALA A 308 8.54 7.69 6.25
C ALA A 308 8.05 8.53 5.07
N TYR A 309 7.66 7.87 3.98
CA TYR A 309 7.00 8.55 2.89
C TYR A 309 6.00 7.66 2.19
N GLN A 310 5.05 8.29 1.50
CA GLN A 310 4.14 7.63 0.56
C GLN A 310 4.07 8.43 -0.73
N LYS A 311 4.00 7.74 -1.86
CA LYS A 311 3.77 8.38 -3.16
C LYS A 311 2.77 7.61 -3.99
N SER A 312 2.05 8.33 -4.84
CA SER A 312 1.19 7.77 -5.87
C SER A 312 1.07 8.68 -7.08
N LYS A 313 0.97 8.08 -8.25
CA LYS A 313 0.64 8.76 -9.52
C LYS A 313 -0.62 8.14 -10.11
N PRO A 314 -1.79 8.35 -9.47
CA PRO A 314 -2.99 7.65 -9.88
C PRO A 314 -3.62 8.33 -11.09
N TYR A 315 -4.38 7.57 -11.85
CA TYR A 315 -5.08 8.05 -13.03
C TYR A 315 -6.42 7.36 -13.22
N PHE A 316 -7.31 8.00 -13.98
CA PHE A 316 -8.56 7.39 -14.39
C PHE A 316 -9.09 7.99 -15.69
N THR A 317 -10.02 7.26 -16.30
CA THR A 317 -10.86 7.70 -17.41
C THR A 317 -12.32 7.47 -17.02
N PHE A 318 -13.15 8.48 -17.27
CA PHE A 318 -14.59 8.36 -17.02
C PHE A 318 -15.24 7.42 -18.04
N GLU A 319 -16.34 6.81 -17.62
CA GLU A 319 -17.20 6.07 -18.52
C GLU A 319 -17.96 7.02 -19.46
N THR A 320 -18.11 6.59 -20.72
CA THR A 320 -19.05 7.25 -21.64
C THR A 320 -20.45 6.69 -21.41
N MET A 321 -21.36 7.52 -20.91
CA MET A 321 -22.73 7.11 -20.64
C MET A 321 -23.60 7.28 -21.89
N LYS A 322 -24.45 6.30 -22.21
CA LYS A 322 -25.43 6.44 -23.30
C LYS A 322 -26.77 6.93 -22.76
N ARG A 323 -27.33 8.00 -23.37
CA ARG A 323 -28.67 8.51 -23.04
C ARG A 323 -29.58 8.47 -24.26
N LYS A 324 -30.79 7.95 -24.08
CA LYS A 324 -31.84 8.03 -25.08
C LYS A 324 -32.48 9.42 -25.04
N THR A 325 -32.50 10.10 -26.17
CA THR A 325 -33.20 11.37 -26.41
C THR A 325 -34.36 11.14 -27.38
N ALA A 326 -35.16 12.18 -27.64
CA ALA A 326 -36.23 12.12 -28.62
C ALA A 326 -35.71 11.85 -30.06
N THR A 327 -34.45 12.22 -30.34
CA THR A 327 -33.82 12.14 -31.67
C THR A 327 -32.89 10.94 -31.85
N GLY A 328 -32.58 10.18 -30.79
CA GLY A 328 -31.68 9.02 -30.90
C GLY A 328 -31.03 8.62 -29.58
N ILE A 329 -29.92 7.88 -29.68
CA ILE A 329 -29.05 7.59 -28.53
C ILE A 329 -27.81 8.46 -28.68
N ILE A 330 -27.51 9.27 -27.67
CA ILE A 330 -26.32 10.12 -27.62
C ILE A 330 -25.34 9.63 -26.55
N ASP A 331 -24.05 9.88 -26.79
CA ASP A 331 -23.00 9.69 -25.81
C ASP A 331 -22.87 10.92 -24.93
N ILE A 332 -22.79 10.70 -23.61
CA ILE A 332 -22.62 11.71 -22.59
C ILE A 332 -21.27 11.46 -21.92
N LYS A 333 -20.36 12.41 -22.12
CA LYS A 333 -19.08 12.45 -21.41
C LYS A 333 -19.30 12.99 -20.01
N GLN A 334 -18.79 12.29 -19.01
CA GLN A 334 -18.74 12.80 -17.63
C GLN A 334 -17.58 13.79 -17.51
N ASN A 335 -17.80 14.88 -16.79
CA ASN A 335 -16.80 15.90 -16.54
C ASN A 335 -16.27 15.82 -15.11
N LEU A 336 -15.02 16.26 -14.92
CA LEU A 336 -14.41 16.39 -13.60
C LEU A 336 -14.95 17.65 -12.87
N ASP A 337 -16.18 17.57 -12.41
CA ASP A 337 -16.81 18.60 -11.59
C ASP A 337 -16.26 18.61 -10.14
N THR A 338 -16.66 19.61 -9.34
CA THR A 338 -16.20 19.76 -7.95
C THR A 338 -16.53 18.53 -7.08
N LYS A 339 -17.67 17.89 -7.31
CA LYS A 339 -18.09 16.70 -6.56
C LYS A 339 -17.21 15.50 -6.93
N ALA A 340 -16.94 15.29 -8.22
CA ALA A 340 -16.05 14.25 -8.72
C ALA A 340 -14.62 14.42 -8.15
N LYS A 341 -14.10 15.66 -8.15
CA LYS A 341 -12.80 15.97 -7.56
C LYS A 341 -12.75 15.60 -6.08
N HIS A 342 -13.77 15.99 -5.31
CA HIS A 342 -13.83 15.69 -3.88
C HIS A 342 -13.92 14.19 -3.60
N LEU A 343 -14.76 13.45 -4.35
CA LEU A 343 -14.88 12.00 -4.23
C LEU A 343 -13.58 11.28 -4.59
N TRP A 344 -12.90 11.75 -5.63
CA TRP A 344 -11.60 11.23 -6.05
C TRP A 344 -10.52 11.47 -5.00
N SER A 345 -10.39 12.70 -4.49
CA SER A 345 -9.45 13.02 -3.40
C SER A 345 -9.74 12.18 -2.17
N SER A 346 -11.02 12.05 -1.78
CA SER A 346 -11.41 11.22 -0.63
C SER A 346 -11.07 9.74 -0.85
N LEU A 347 -11.30 9.21 -2.06
CA LEU A 347 -10.88 7.85 -2.41
C LEU A 347 -9.36 7.68 -2.24
N LEU A 348 -8.56 8.57 -2.84
CA LEU A 348 -7.11 8.48 -2.81
C LEU A 348 -6.55 8.60 -1.38
N ASP A 349 -7.04 9.55 -0.60
CA ASP A 349 -6.69 9.68 0.83
C ASP A 349 -6.93 8.37 1.57
N GLN A 350 -8.11 7.77 1.37
CA GLN A 350 -8.46 6.51 2.03
C GLN A 350 -7.55 5.37 1.61
N GLN A 351 -7.14 5.29 0.34
CA GLN A 351 -6.23 4.26 -0.12
C GLN A 351 -4.81 4.47 0.44
N PHE A 352 -4.34 5.72 0.56
CA PHE A 352 -3.07 6.05 1.22
C PHE A 352 -3.07 5.59 2.68
N THR A 353 -4.13 5.94 3.41
CA THR A 353 -4.29 5.54 4.80
C THR A 353 -4.42 4.02 4.93
N LEU A 354 -5.20 3.34 4.08
CA LEU A 354 -5.28 1.87 4.11
C LEU A 354 -3.90 1.22 3.88
N ALA A 355 -3.14 1.73 2.91
CA ALA A 355 -1.81 1.21 2.61
C ALA A 355 -0.86 1.37 3.81
N ILE A 356 -0.85 2.53 4.50
CA ILE A 356 0.04 2.71 5.66
C ILE A 356 -0.38 1.86 6.85
N HIS A 357 -1.70 1.70 7.08
CA HIS A 357 -2.22 0.87 8.17
C HIS A 357 -1.85 -0.61 7.99
N VAL A 358 -1.78 -1.11 6.76
CA VAL A 358 -1.35 -2.49 6.45
C VAL A 358 0.17 -2.58 6.26
N HIS A 359 0.84 -1.46 6.03
CA HIS A 359 2.29 -1.43 5.98
C HIS A 359 2.88 -1.83 7.34
N ASN A 360 2.27 -1.47 8.48
CA ASN A 360 2.90 -1.80 9.75
C ASN A 360 1.92 -1.79 10.94
N GLN A 361 1.74 -2.94 11.59
CA GLN A 361 0.59 -3.22 12.45
C GLN A 361 0.88 -3.11 13.95
N GLU A 362 1.94 -3.75 14.44
CA GLU A 362 2.29 -3.70 15.88
C GLU A 362 3.21 -2.54 16.23
N LEU A 363 3.93 -1.97 15.25
CA LEU A 363 4.59 -0.68 15.45
C LEU A 363 3.53 0.43 15.59
N PHE A 364 2.34 0.30 15.01
CA PHE A 364 1.30 1.34 15.03
C PHE A 364 0.06 0.89 15.80
N PRO A 365 0.07 0.92 17.15
CA PRO A 365 -1.12 0.63 17.95
C PRO A 365 -2.07 1.83 17.90
N PHE A 366 -2.72 2.07 16.76
CA PHE A 366 -3.74 3.13 16.59
C PHE A 366 -4.87 3.07 17.64
N ASP A 367 -4.98 1.97 18.40
CA ASP A 367 -6.02 1.72 19.40
C ASP A 367 -5.57 1.94 20.86
N LYS A 368 -4.27 2.03 21.19
CA LYS A 368 -3.87 2.33 22.58
C LYS A 368 -4.28 3.75 22.99
N PHE A 369 -4.41 4.63 22.01
CA PHE A 369 -4.87 6.01 22.16
C PHE A 369 -6.33 6.16 22.56
N PHE A 370 -7.15 5.14 22.27
CA PHE A 370 -8.56 5.15 22.68
C PHE A 370 -8.76 4.63 24.11
N MET A 371 -7.75 3.98 24.71
CA MET A 371 -7.81 3.58 26.12
C MET A 371 -7.21 4.62 27.07
N THR A 372 -6.43 5.59 26.57
CA THR A 372 -5.90 6.71 27.36
C THR A 372 -6.68 8.00 27.21
N LEU A 373 -7.60 8.09 26.25
CA LEU A 373 -8.54 9.20 26.08
C LEU A 373 -9.97 8.76 26.42
N ASP A 374 -10.17 8.22 27.62
CA ASP A 374 -11.35 8.53 28.45
C ASP A 374 -11.24 7.92 29.85
N GLN A 375 -11.05 8.78 30.86
CA GLN A 375 -11.81 8.89 32.11
C GLN A 375 -10.97 9.63 33.17
N ARG A 376 -11.42 10.86 33.51
CA ARG A 376 -10.84 11.89 34.42
C ARG A 376 -9.95 12.88 33.62
N ASP A 377 -10.29 14.16 33.48
CA ASP A 377 -11.06 15.06 34.35
C ASP A 377 -12.34 15.64 33.72
#